data_AF-X1V165-F1
#
_entry.id   AF-X1V165-F1
#
_cell.length_a   1.000
_cell.length_b   1.000
_cell.length_c   1.000
_cell.angle_alpha   90.00
_cell.angle_beta   90.00
_cell.angle_gamma   90.00
#
_symmetry.space_group_name_H-M   'P 1'
#
loop_
_entity.id
_entity.type
_entity.pdbx_description
1 polymer ?
#
loop_
_entity_poly.entity_id
_entity_poly.type
_entity_poly.pdbx_seq_one_letter_code
_entity_poly.pdbx_strand_id
1 'polypeptide(L)' 'MEVFKNGIIPEQKKGYYDLVTEADRTTEALLVEYLTQAYPDSCVIGEENGEQGAGSVSWIIDPIDGEGR' A
#
# COMPACT_ATOMS: atom_id res chain seq x y z
N MET A 1 -42.40 -5.78 25.41
CA MET A 1 -41.55 -4.88 26.21
C MET A 1 -40.12 -5.30 25.98
N GLU A 2 -39.29 -4.35 25.57
CA GLU A 2 -38.10 -4.51 24.74
C GLU A 2 -36.89 -5.21 25.40
N VAL A 3 -36.19 -5.89 24.49
CA VAL A 3 -34.92 -6.59 24.58
C VAL A 3 -33.74 -5.71 25.03
N PHE A 4 -32.92 -6.23 25.95
CA PHE A 4 -31.60 -5.69 26.29
C PHE A 4 -30.68 -5.69 25.06
N LYS A 5 -30.40 -4.52 24.50
CA LYS A 5 -29.34 -4.29 23.49
C LYS A 5 -28.04 -3.92 24.21
N ASN A 6 -27.35 -4.91 24.78
CA ASN A 6 -25.93 -4.74 25.06
C ASN A 6 -25.18 -4.87 23.74
N GLY A 7 -24.83 -3.72 23.17
CA GLY A 7 -24.09 -3.60 21.92
C GLY A 7 -22.73 -4.28 22.06
N ILE A 8 -22.64 -5.50 21.54
CA ILE A 8 -21.38 -6.06 21.09
C ILE A 8 -20.96 -5.16 19.92
N ILE A 9 -19.95 -4.32 20.13
CA ILE A 9 -19.24 -3.68 19.01
C ILE A 9 -18.60 -4.85 18.27
N PRO A 10 -18.98 -5.16 17.02
CA PRO A 10 -18.30 -6.21 16.28
C PRO A 10 -16.88 -5.73 16.06
N GLU A 11 -15.93 -6.38 16.73
CA GLU A 11 -14.51 -6.26 16.43
C GLU A 11 -14.36 -6.61 14.95
N GLN A 12 -14.15 -5.58 14.12
CA GLN A 12 -13.99 -5.75 12.67
C GLN A 12 -12.80 -6.69 12.47
N LYS A 13 -13.09 -7.94 12.09
CA LYS A 13 -12.07 -8.83 11.53
C LYS A 13 -11.45 -8.07 10.36
N LYS A 14 -10.17 -7.71 10.46
CA LYS A 14 -9.37 -7.21 9.32
C LYS A 14 -9.68 -8.10 8.12
N GLY A 15 -10.28 -7.51 7.09
CA GLY A 15 -10.69 -8.24 5.90
C GLY A 15 -9.45 -8.71 5.13
N TYR A 16 -9.64 -9.69 4.25
CA TYR A 16 -8.58 -10.11 3.30
C TYR A 16 -8.04 -8.90 2.50
N TYR A 17 -8.92 -7.98 2.11
CA TYR A 17 -8.56 -6.73 1.43
C TYR A 17 -7.64 -5.84 2.26
N ASP A 18 -7.90 -5.68 3.56
CA ASP A 18 -7.04 -4.86 4.44
C ASP A 18 -5.62 -5.43 4.54
N LEU A 19 -5.48 -6.76 4.49
CA LEU A 19 -4.18 -7.43 4.51
C LEU A 19 -3.42 -7.25 3.19
N VAL A 20 -4.13 -7.31 2.06
CA VAL A 20 -3.54 -7.06 0.73
C VAL A 20 -3.04 -5.62 0.64
N THR A 21 -3.83 -4.65 1.09
CA THR A 21 -3.42 -3.23 1.10
C THR A 21 -2.22 -2.96 2.02
N GLU A 22 -2.13 -3.63 3.18
CA GLU A 22 -0.98 -3.46 4.07
C GLU A 22 0.30 -4.05 3.47
N ALA A 23 0.19 -5.22 2.81
CA ALA A 23 1.30 -5.84 2.11
C ALA A 23 1.75 -5.03 0.90
N ASP A 24 0.82 -4.46 0.15
CA ASP A 24 1.08 -3.60 -1.00
C ASP A 24 1.91 -2.37 -0.60
N ARG A 25 1.42 -1.60 0.37
CA ARG A 25 2.11 -0.42 0.91
C ARG A 25 3.51 -0.72 1.46
N THR A 26 3.64 -1.84 2.17
CA THR A 26 4.93 -2.24 2.74
C THR A 26 5.92 -2.59 1.64
N THR A 27 5.44 -3.27 0.59
CA THR A 27 6.27 -3.63 -0.57
C THR A 27 6.68 -2.39 -1.35
N GLU A 28 5.75 -1.45 -1.61
CA GLU A 28 6.08 -0.19 -2.28
C GLU A 28 7.15 0.59 -1.52
N ALA A 29 6.99 0.74 -0.19
CA ALA A 29 7.93 1.48 0.64
C ALA A 29 9.35 0.88 0.58
N LEU A 30 9.47 -0.45 0.61
CA LEU A 30 10.76 -1.14 0.50
C LEU A 30 11.40 -0.96 -0.89
N LEU A 31 10.60 -1.01 -1.96
CA LEU A 31 11.09 -0.80 -3.32
C LEU A 31 11.58 0.64 -3.52
N VAL A 32 10.81 1.63 -3.06
CA VAL A 32 11.20 3.04 -3.10
C VAL A 32 12.51 3.25 -2.33
N GLU A 33 12.60 2.75 -1.10
CA GLU A 33 13.81 2.87 -0.29
C GLU A 33 15.03 2.25 -1.00
N TYR A 34 14.89 1.05 -1.55
CA TYR A 34 15.98 0.38 -2.25
C TYR A 34 16.40 1.12 -3.52
N LEU A 35 15.44 1.53 -4.36
CA LEU A 35 15.71 2.17 -5.65
C LEU A 35 16.32 3.55 -5.47
N THR A 36 15.84 4.33 -4.50
CA THR A 36 16.42 5.65 -4.19
C THR A 36 17.85 5.56 -3.66
N GLN A 37 18.20 4.49 -2.94
CA GLN A 37 19.58 4.25 -2.48
C GLN A 37 20.49 3.73 -3.60
N ALA A 38 20.01 2.79 -4.41
CA ALA A 38 20.80 2.15 -5.47
C ALA A 38 20.96 3.04 -6.71
N TYR A 39 19.95 3.86 -7.00
CA TYR A 39 19.86 4.72 -8.19
C TYR A 39 19.44 6.14 -7.79
N PRO A 40 20.31 6.91 -7.10
CA PRO A 40 19.95 8.23 -6.57
C PRO A 40 19.60 9.27 -7.64
N ASP A 41 20.09 9.09 -8.87
CA ASP A 41 19.80 9.97 -10.03
C ASP A 41 18.60 9.47 -10.86
N SER A 42 17.70 8.70 -10.24
CA SER A 42 16.48 8.20 -10.87
C SER A 42 15.24 8.67 -10.12
N CYS A 43 14.09 8.51 -10.77
CA CYS A 43 12.78 8.81 -10.22
C CYS A 43 12.00 7.49 -10.07
N VAL A 44 11.20 7.35 -9.02
CA VAL A 44 10.31 6.22 -8.76
C VAL A 44 8.87 6.71 -8.77
N ILE A 45 7.97 6.02 -9.47
CA ILE A 45 6.55 6.34 -9.58
C ILE A 45 5.78 5.12 -9.09
N GLY A 46 5.18 5.23 -7.91
CA GLY A 46 4.33 4.19 -7.31
C GLY A 46 2.84 4.54 -7.37
N GLU A 47 1.99 3.53 -7.17
CA GLU A 47 0.53 3.68 -7.19
C GLU A 47 0.03 4.38 -5.92
N GLU A 48 0.62 4.09 -4.76
CA GLU A 48 0.16 4.64 -3.47
C GLU A 48 0.85 5.97 -3.13
N ASN A 49 2.15 6.11 -3.38
CA ASN A 49 2.93 7.31 -2.98
C ASN A 49 3.25 8.28 -4.11
N GLY A 50 2.86 8.00 -5.36
CA GLY A 50 3.13 8.86 -6.51
C GLY A 50 4.62 8.95 -6.86
N GLU A 51 5.06 10.11 -7.35
CA GLU A 51 6.42 10.33 -7.87
C GLU A 51 7.42 10.77 -6.79
N GLN A 52 8.57 10.09 -6.71
CA GLN A 52 9.68 10.39 -5.80
C GLN A 52 11.03 10.42 -6.52
N GLY A 53 11.84 11.42 -6.21
CA GLY A 53 13.16 11.63 -6.83
C GLY A 53 13.11 12.54 -8.06
N ALA A 54 14.25 12.72 -8.70
CA ALA A 54 14.38 13.54 -9.91
C ALA A 54 15.52 12.99 -10.76
N GLY A 55 15.18 12.47 -11.95
CA GLY A 55 16.15 11.78 -12.79
C GLY A 55 15.61 11.58 -14.21
N SER A 56 16.50 11.29 -15.14
CA SER A 56 16.12 10.97 -16.53
C SER A 56 15.60 9.54 -16.70
N VAL A 57 15.82 8.69 -15.70
CA VAL A 57 15.33 7.31 -15.64
C VAL A 57 14.21 7.25 -14.61
N SER A 58 13.07 6.67 -15.00
CA SER A 58 11.91 6.47 -14.13
C SER A 58 11.61 4.99 -13.93
N TRP A 59 11.43 4.59 -12.67
CA TRP A 59 10.97 3.26 -12.26
C TRP A 59 9.49 3.33 -11.95
N ILE A 60 8.66 2.65 -12.75
CA ILE A 60 7.23 2.52 -12.48
C ILE A 60 7.04 1.23 -11.71
N ILE A 61 6.47 1.32 -10.50
CA ILE A 61 6.29 0.17 -9.61
C ILE A 61 4.82 -0.02 -9.29
N ASP A 62 4.40 -1.29 -9.33
CA ASP A 62 3.08 -1.79 -8.95
C ASP A 62 3.35 -3.02 -8.07
N PRO A 63 3.23 -2.91 -6.73
CA PRO A 63 3.65 -3.97 -5.82
C PRO A 63 2.71 -5.19 -5.85
N ILE A 64 1.43 -4.98 -6.11
CA ILE A 64 0.42 -6.03 -6.30
C ILE A 64 -0.50 -5.64 -7.47
N ASP A 65 -0.15 -6.12 -8.66
CA ASP A 65 -1.01 -5.98 -9.85
C ASP A 65 -2.29 -6.82 -9.65
N GLY A 66 -3.34 -6.18 -9.12
CA GLY A 66 -4.62 -6.83 -8.90
C GLY A 66 -5.46 -6.25 -7.78
N GLU A 67 -6.05 -5.06 -7.98
CA GLU A 67 -7.35 -4.78 -7.39
C GLU A 67 -8.37 -5.73 -8.03
N GLY A 68 -8.63 -6.86 -7.37
CA GLY A 68 -9.61 -7.83 -7.83
C GLY A 68 -10.96 -7.18 -8.12
N ARG A 69 -11.30 -7.07 -9.41
CA ARG A 69 -12.69 -7.00 -9.88
C ARG A 69 -13.42 -8.31 -9.61
#